data_AF-A0A8I6WNM4-F1
#
_entry.id   AF-A0A8I6WNM4-F1
#
_cell.length_a   1.000
_cell.length_b   1.000
_cell.length_c   1.000
_cell.angle_alpha   90.00
_cell.angle_beta   90.00
_cell.angle_gamma   90.00
#
_symmetry.space_group_name_H-M   'P 1'
#
loop_
_entity.id
_entity.type
_entity.pdbx_description
1 polymer ?
#
loop_
_entity_poly.entity_id
_entity_poly.type
_entity_poly.pdbx_seq_one_letter_code
_entity_poly.pdbx_strand_id
1 'polypeptide(L)'
;MALPHTLMSADQIFEFVRVAECYPNISIAYRILLTVPVTIASAERSFSKLKLLKNYLRSTMSQERLNGLAKCCIERNMLDIIDLDIAIDDFASTNARKSRFS
;
A
#
# COMPACT_ATOMS: atom_id res chain seq x y z
N MET A 1 -4.75 16.22 37.05
CA MET A 1 -4.38 14.83 36.71
C MET A 1 -2.86 14.75 36.79
N ALA A 2 -2.31 14.25 37.90
CA ALA A 2 -0.86 14.23 38.10
C ALA A 2 -0.23 13.12 37.25
N LEU A 3 0.91 13.41 36.61
CA LEU A 3 1.73 12.37 35.98
C LEU A 3 2.06 11.30 37.05
N PRO A 4 1.97 10.00 36.73
CA PRO A 4 2.35 8.96 37.67
C PRO A 4 3.83 9.12 38.05
N HIS A 5 4.12 9.30 39.34
CA HIS A 5 5.48 9.41 39.88
C HIS A 5 6.18 8.04 40.03
N THR A 6 5.66 7.01 39.38
CA THR A 6 6.14 5.62 39.47
C THR A 6 6.68 5.19 38.10
N LEU A 7 7.79 4.45 38.10
CA LEU A 7 8.41 3.93 36.89
C LEU A 7 7.50 2.84 36.30
N MET A 8 6.73 3.17 35.28
CA MET A 8 5.78 2.27 34.63
C MET A 8 6.45 1.53 33.48
N SER A 9 6.15 0.24 33.30
CA SER A 9 6.55 -0.52 32.12
C SER A 9 5.92 0.05 30.85
N ALA A 10 6.57 -0.15 29.70
CA ALA A 10 6.12 0.39 28.41
C ALA A 10 4.65 0.03 28.08
N ASP A 11 4.21 -1.18 28.43
CA ASP A 11 2.84 -1.65 28.21
C ASP A 11 1.81 -0.90 29.07
N GLN A 12 2.19 -0.60 30.33
CA GLN A 12 1.36 0.14 31.27
C GLN A 12 1.25 1.62 30.88
N ILE A 13 2.33 2.20 30.34
CA ILE A 13 2.33 3.55 29.78
C ILE A 13 1.43 3.61 28.54
N PHE A 14 1.50 2.60 27.68
CA PHE A 14 0.67 2.54 26.48
C PHE A 14 -0.83 2.51 26.81
N GLU A 15 -1.24 1.68 27.77
CA GLU A 15 -2.64 1.64 28.22
C GLU A 15 -3.07 2.95 28.91
N PHE A 16 -2.21 3.53 29.76
CA PHE A 16 -2.51 4.83 30.37
C PHE A 16 -2.68 5.95 29.32
N VAL A 17 -1.79 6.01 28.32
CA VAL A 17 -1.85 7.00 27.24
C VAL A 17 -3.07 6.77 26.33
N ARG A 18 -3.46 5.52 26.08
CA ARG A 18 -4.69 5.20 25.34
C ARG A 18 -5.96 5.59 26.09
N VAL A 19 -6.05 5.27 27.38
CA VAL A 19 -7.24 5.56 28.21
C VAL A 19 -7.36 7.04 28.53
N ALA A 20 -6.23 7.73 28.71
CA ALA A 20 -6.26 9.12 29.13
C ALA A 20 -6.70 10.08 28.02
N GLU A 21 -6.56 9.74 26.73
CA GLU A 21 -6.74 10.61 25.53
C GLU A 21 -6.22 12.07 25.66
N CYS A 22 -5.48 12.38 26.72
CA CYS A 22 -5.17 13.73 27.17
C CYS A 22 -4.07 14.38 26.32
N TYR A 23 -3.40 13.58 25.49
CA TYR A 23 -2.23 13.99 24.73
C TYR A 23 -2.35 13.49 23.27
N PRO A 24 -3.09 14.22 22.42
CA PRO A 24 -3.32 13.83 21.03
C PRO A 24 -2.01 13.64 20.25
N ASN A 25 -0.99 14.46 20.53
CA ASN A 25 0.33 14.35 19.90
C ASN A 25 1.04 13.03 20.22
N ILE A 26 0.91 12.53 21.45
CA ILE A 26 1.54 11.27 21.89
C ILE A 26 0.80 10.09 21.23
N SER A 27 -0.52 10.12 21.19
CA SER A 27 -1.33 9.11 20.49
C SER A 27 -0.97 9.02 19.00
N ILE A 28 -0.82 10.16 18.32
CA ILE A 28 -0.39 10.21 16.92
C ILE A 28 1.02 9.64 16.74
N ALA A 29 1.97 10.01 17.61
CA ALA A 29 3.34 9.50 17.55
C ALA A 29 3.40 7.98 17.71
N TYR A 30 2.63 7.40 18.65
CA TYR A 30 2.53 5.95 18.80
C TYR A 30 1.87 5.27 17.61
N ARG A 31 0.80 5.85 17.05
CA ARG A 31 0.18 5.33 15.83
C ARG A 31 1.16 5.30 14.67
N ILE A 32 1.95 6.35 14.49
CA ILE A 32 3.01 6.41 13.47
C ILE A 32 4.07 5.33 13.77
N LEU A 33 4.56 5.26 15.00
CA LEU A 33 5.59 4.28 15.40
C LEU A 33 5.16 2.83 15.14
N LEU A 34 3.89 2.49 15.37
CA LEU A 34 3.36 1.15 15.13
C LEU A 34 3.00 0.90 13.66
N THR A 35 2.57 1.93 12.92
CA THR A 35 2.15 1.80 11.51
C THR A 35 3.34 1.80 10.55
N VAL A 36 4.39 2.58 10.86
CA VAL A 36 5.59 2.71 10.02
C VAL A 36 6.27 1.36 9.72
N PRO A 37 6.60 0.49 10.69
CA PRO A 37 7.25 -0.79 10.40
C PRO A 37 6.35 -1.74 9.60
N VAL A 38 5.03 -1.71 9.85
CA VAL A 38 4.04 -2.51 9.10
C VAL A 38 3.96 -2.05 7.64
N THR A 39 3.91 -0.74 7.41
CA THR A 39 3.88 -0.14 6.07
C THR A 39 5.19 -0.36 5.32
N ILE A 40 6.35 -0.23 6.00
CA ILE A 40 7.66 -0.51 5.41
C ILE A 40 7.75 -1.97 4.98
N ALA A 41 7.40 -2.93 5.83
CA ALA A 41 7.43 -4.34 5.48
C ALA A 41 6.50 -4.67 4.29
N SER A 42 5.32 -4.04 4.22
CA SER A 42 4.40 -4.16 3.10
C SER A 42 4.99 -3.58 1.80
N ALA A 43 5.58 -2.39 1.88
CA ALA A 43 6.25 -1.74 0.76
C ALA A 43 7.46 -2.55 0.27
N GLU A 44 8.33 -3.03 1.17
CA GLU A 44 9.47 -3.90 0.85
C GLU A 44 9.03 -5.20 0.17
N ARG A 45 7.97 -5.84 0.67
CA ARG A 45 7.38 -7.03 0.03
C ARG A 45 6.88 -6.71 -1.38
N SER A 46 6.21 -5.59 -1.57
CA SER A 46 5.72 -5.14 -2.88
C SER A 46 6.89 -4.81 -3.83
N PHE A 47 7.90 -4.07 -3.38
CA PHE A 47 9.09 -3.76 -4.18
C PHE A 47 9.95 -5.00 -4.48
N SER A 48 9.99 -5.98 -3.59
CA SER A 48 10.65 -7.26 -3.83
C SER A 48 9.96 -8.04 -4.95
N LYS A 49 8.62 -8.11 -4.93
CA LYS A 49 7.83 -8.68 -6.03
C LYS A 49 8.04 -7.92 -7.34
N LEU A 50 8.07 -6.58 -7.29
CA LEU A 50 8.38 -5.75 -8.45
C LEU A 50 9.80 -5.98 -8.98
N LYS A 51 10.79 -6.17 -8.09
CA LYS A 51 12.17 -6.47 -8.47
C LYS A 51 12.26 -7.85 -9.15
N LEU A 52 11.55 -8.85 -8.63
CA LEU A 52 11.44 -10.18 -9.25
C LEU A 52 10.76 -10.09 -10.62
N LEU A 53 9.62 -9.41 -10.71
CA LEU A 53 8.89 -9.16 -11.96
C LEU A 53 9.76 -8.42 -12.98
N LYS A 54 10.45 -7.37 -12.53
CA LYS A 54 11.41 -6.59 -13.33
C LYS A 54 12.54 -7.49 -13.81
N ASN A 55 13.16 -8.31 -12.96
CA ASN A 55 14.24 -9.20 -13.40
C ASN A 55 13.74 -10.27 -14.39
N TYR A 56 12.56 -10.83 -14.14
CA TYR A 56 11.94 -11.84 -15.00
C TYR A 56 11.59 -11.27 -16.39
N LEU A 57 10.96 -10.09 -16.44
CA LEU A 57 10.50 -9.43 -17.67
C LEU A 57 11.54 -8.53 -18.35
N ARG A 58 12.62 -8.14 -17.67
CA ARG A 58 13.70 -7.29 -18.25
C ARG A 58 14.48 -8.00 -19.36
N SER A 59 14.34 -9.31 -19.52
CA SER A 59 14.82 -9.97 -20.72
C SER A 59 14.04 -9.56 -21.99
N THR A 60 12.88 -8.87 -21.89
CA THR A 60 12.04 -8.57 -23.07
C THR A 60 11.18 -7.28 -23.04
N MET A 61 11.21 -6.42 -22.00
CA MET A 61 10.16 -5.37 -21.82
C MET A 61 10.65 -3.90 -21.76
N SER A 62 9.86 -2.97 -22.30
CA SER A 62 10.07 -1.51 -22.25
C SER A 62 9.67 -0.88 -20.90
N GLN A 63 10.24 0.29 -20.57
CA GLN A 63 10.04 0.97 -19.27
C GLN A 63 8.59 1.40 -19.02
N GLU A 64 7.85 1.83 -20.05
CA GLU A 64 6.44 2.19 -19.93
C GLU A 64 5.58 1.01 -19.46
N ARG A 65 5.76 -0.16 -20.08
CA ARG A 65 4.98 -1.35 -19.70
C ARG A 65 5.36 -1.84 -18.30
N LEU A 66 6.63 -1.68 -17.91
CA LEU A 66 7.08 -1.99 -16.55
C LEU A 66 6.40 -1.07 -15.51
N ASN A 67 6.31 0.23 -15.78
CA ASN A 67 5.66 1.17 -14.88
C ASN A 67 4.15 0.89 -14.74
N GLY A 68 3.48 0.52 -15.85
CA GLY A 68 2.08 0.08 -15.84
C GLY A 68 1.86 -1.16 -14.98
N LEU A 69 2.69 -2.20 -15.16
CA LEU A 69 2.62 -3.40 -14.33
C LEU A 69 2.92 -3.13 -12.86
N ALA A 70 3.86 -2.20 -12.59
CA ALA A 70 4.19 -1.84 -11.22
C ALA A 70 2.99 -1.20 -10.51
N LYS A 71 2.29 -0.31 -11.22
CA LYS A 71 1.06 0.30 -10.75
C LYS A 71 -0.02 -0.75 -10.48
N CYS A 72 -0.23 -1.71 -11.39
CA CYS A 72 -1.18 -2.81 -11.15
C CYS A 72 -0.80 -3.69 -9.94
N CYS A 73 0.49 -3.88 -9.67
CA CYS A 73 0.93 -4.66 -8.51
C CYS A 73 0.71 -3.92 -7.18
N ILE A 74 0.88 -2.60 -7.16
CA ILE A 74 0.64 -1.76 -5.98
C ILE A 74 -0.87 -1.67 -5.71
N GLU A 75 -1.64 -1.41 -6.75
CA GLU A 75 -3.11 -1.30 -6.69
C GLU A 75 -3.83 -2.63 -6.78
N ARG A 76 -3.12 -3.75 -6.56
CA ARG A 76 -3.68 -5.10 -6.74
C ARG A 76 -4.91 -5.34 -5.85
N ASN A 77 -4.89 -4.83 -4.63
CA ASN A 77 -6.03 -4.95 -3.72
C ASN A 77 -7.27 -4.22 -4.24
N MET A 78 -7.08 -3.11 -4.96
CA MET A 78 -8.17 -2.38 -5.59
C MET A 78 -8.62 -3.09 -6.88
N LEU A 79 -7.69 -3.68 -7.63
CA LEU A 79 -8.01 -4.50 -8.80
C LEU A 79 -8.77 -5.78 -8.45
N ASP A 80 -8.56 -6.38 -7.28
CA ASP A 80 -9.33 -7.55 -6.82
C ASP A 80 -10.80 -7.19 -6.51
N ILE A 81 -11.12 -5.91 -6.29
CA ILE A 81 -12.49 -5.40 -6.08
C ILE A 81 -13.15 -5.04 -7.41
N ILE A 82 -12.36 -4.71 -8.43
CA ILE A 82 -12.84 -4.30 -9.74
C ILE A 82 -13.09 -5.54 -10.59
N ASP A 83 -14.25 -5.59 -11.25
CA ASP A 83 -14.56 -6.64 -12.22
C ASP A 83 -13.69 -6.47 -13.47
N LEU A 84 -12.67 -7.32 -13.59
CA LEU A 84 -11.73 -7.31 -14.71
C LEU A 84 -12.42 -7.67 -16.03
N ASP A 85 -13.49 -8.47 -16.01
CA ASP A 85 -14.18 -8.87 -17.25
C ASP A 85 -14.90 -7.66 -17.86
N ILE A 86 -15.52 -6.81 -17.03
CA ILE A 86 -16.11 -5.55 -17.48
C ILE A 86 -15.04 -4.60 -18.04
N ALA A 87 -13.89 -4.50 -17.37
CA ALA A 87 -12.80 -3.65 -17.84
C ALA A 87 -12.19 -4.14 -19.17
N ILE A 88 -12.11 -5.45 -19.37
CA ILE A 88 -11.65 -6.07 -20.62
C ILE A 88 -12.67 -5.82 -21.74
N ASP A 89 -13.97 -5.98 -21.47
CA ASP A 89 -15.03 -5.73 -22.45
C ASP A 89 -15.10 -4.25 -22.86
N ASP A 90 -14.97 -3.31 -21.92
CA ASP A 90 -14.91 -1.88 -22.21
C ASP A 90 -13.66 -1.51 -23.04
N PHE A 91 -12.50 -2.09 -22.71
CA PHE A 91 -11.30 -1.92 -23.51
C PHE A 91 -11.46 -2.49 -24.93
N ALA A 92 -12.05 -3.69 -25.06
CA ALA A 92 -12.30 -4.32 -26.35
C ALA A 92 -13.26 -3.50 -27.21
N SER A 93 -14.37 -3.03 -26.64
CA SER A 93 -15.37 -2.20 -27.34
C SER A 93 -14.81 -0.83 -27.77
N THR A 94 -13.89 -0.26 -26.98
CA THR A 94 -13.24 1.02 -27.28
C THR A 94 -12.15 0.90 -28.35
N ASN A 95 -11.38 -0.19 -28.37
CA ASN A 95 -10.38 -0.42 -29.41
C ASN A 95 -11.01 -0.92 -30.73
N ALA A 96 -12.10 -1.68 -30.66
CA ALA A 96 -12.88 -2.07 -31.84
C ALA A 96 -13.41 -0.84 -32.60
N ARG A 97 -13.76 0.25 -31.90
CA ARG A 97 -14.17 1.51 -32.53
C ARG A 97 -13.03 2.24 -33.26
N LYS A 98 -11.76 1.93 -32.98
CA LYS A 98 -10.59 2.55 -33.66
C LYS A 98 -10.14 1.79 -34.91
N SER A 99 -10.71 0.62 -35.23
CA SER A 99 -10.44 -0.08 -36.49
C SER A 99 -11.25 0.50 -37.67
N ARG A 100 -11.19 1.82 -37.87
CA ARG A 100 -11.41 2.38 -39.21
C ARG A 100 -10.04 2.44 -39.88
N PHE A 101 -9.69 1.33 -40.53
CA PHE A 101 -8.61 1.31 -41.50
C PHE A 101 -8.90 2.38 -42.57
N SER A 102 -7.96 3.31 -42.74
CA SER A 102 -7.83 4.18 -43.91
C SER A 102 -6.46 3.95 -44.52
#